data_AF-A2U2M2-F1
#
_entry.id   AF-A2U2M2-F1
#
_cell.length_a   1.000
_cell.length_b   1.000
_cell.length_c   1.000
_cell.angle_alpha   90.00
_cell.angle_beta   90.00
_cell.angle_gamma   90.00
#
_symmetry.space_group_name_H-M   'P 1'
#
loop_
_entity.id
_entity.type
_entity.pdbx_description
1 polymer ?
#
loop_
_entity_poly.entity_id
_entity_poly.type
_entity_poly.pdbx_seq_one_letter_code
_entity_poly.pdbx_strand_id
1 'polypeptide(L)'
;MVFFACFFLSENFYGQKINQFDANKKRTGVWKKYYPNKRIRYQGQFKEGKEVGVFKYYDISDSRYPIIIKKFNEENDSVAVSFYSISGKKQSEGVFVNKKRVGKWVYYFDKDNIMSTEFYVDGKLDGKVINYYPNGKATEITHYKMGFKDGLSQKFSSAGILIEEVNYKNDKENGIAKYFELTGLLKEKGVYKDGKRVGKWEYYLDGEMASDEDNKKKKRFTKPKKNK
;
A
#
# COMPACT_ATOMS: atom_id res chain seq x y z
N MET A 1 36.69 -50.14 17.91
CA MET A 1 35.35 -50.10 17.30
C MET A 1 34.36 -49.94 18.44
N VAL A 2 33.97 -48.70 18.76
CA VAL A 2 33.08 -48.39 19.90
C VAL A 2 31.68 -48.16 19.33
N PHE A 3 30.75 -49.04 19.67
CA PHE A 3 29.33 -48.88 19.32
C PHE A 3 28.70 -47.84 20.25
N PHE A 4 28.39 -46.67 19.69
CA PHE A 4 27.52 -45.69 20.34
C PHE A 4 26.08 -46.11 20.06
N ALA A 5 25.43 -46.69 21.07
CA ALA A 5 23.99 -46.93 21.04
C ALA A 5 23.28 -45.59 21.28
N CYS A 6 22.85 -44.92 20.22
CA CYS A 6 21.96 -43.76 20.30
C CYS A 6 20.56 -44.24 20.74
N PHE A 7 20.25 -44.08 22.03
CA PHE A 7 18.87 -44.11 22.51
C PHE A 7 18.12 -42.90 21.95
N PHE A 8 17.32 -43.11 20.91
CA PHE A 8 16.28 -42.16 20.53
C PHE A 8 15.18 -42.21 21.59
N LEU A 9 15.22 -41.28 22.55
CA LEU A 9 14.05 -40.94 23.34
C LEU A 9 13.04 -40.29 22.38
N SER A 10 12.04 -41.06 21.97
CA SER A 10 10.87 -40.53 21.28
C SER A 10 10.13 -39.60 22.24
N GLU A 11 10.27 -38.29 22.07
CA GLU A 11 9.35 -37.36 22.72
C GLU A 11 7.95 -37.65 22.17
N ASN A 12 7.08 -38.15 23.06
CA ASN A 12 5.67 -38.29 22.79
C ASN A 12 5.10 -36.91 22.44
N PHE A 13 4.84 -36.66 21.16
CA PHE A 13 3.96 -35.59 20.71
C PHE A 13 2.54 -35.93 21.19
N TYR A 14 2.26 -35.72 22.47
CA TYR A 14 0.90 -35.59 22.96
C TYR A 14 0.24 -34.48 22.15
N GLY A 15 -0.74 -34.84 21.31
CA GLY A 15 -1.48 -33.89 20.49
C GLY A 15 -1.97 -32.76 21.36
N GLN A 16 -1.41 -31.56 21.17
CA GLN A 16 -1.72 -30.40 22.00
C GLN A 16 -3.25 -30.21 22.03
N LYS A 17 -3.85 -30.29 23.22
CA LYS A 17 -5.29 -30.06 23.38
C LYS A 17 -5.61 -28.66 22.87
N ILE A 18 -6.55 -28.55 21.93
CA ILE A 18 -6.98 -27.28 21.37
C ILE A 18 -8.14 -26.68 22.17
N ASN A 19 -8.33 -25.37 22.07
CA ASN A 19 -9.45 -24.64 22.68
C ASN A 19 -9.54 -24.78 24.20
N GLN A 20 -8.39 -24.67 24.88
CA GLN A 20 -8.30 -24.81 26.34
C GLN A 20 -8.42 -23.45 27.05
N PHE A 21 -8.91 -23.51 28.29
CA PHE A 21 -8.96 -22.39 29.22
C PHE A 21 -7.98 -22.61 30.38
N ASP A 22 -7.40 -21.53 30.90
CA ASP A 22 -6.62 -21.55 32.14
C ASP A 22 -7.53 -21.58 33.38
N ALA A 23 -6.92 -21.63 34.57
CA ALA A 23 -7.63 -21.64 35.85
C ALA A 23 -8.55 -20.43 36.05
N ASN A 24 -8.29 -19.31 35.36
CA ASN A 24 -9.08 -18.09 35.40
C ASN A 24 -10.12 -18.01 34.27
N LYS A 25 -10.41 -19.13 33.58
CA LYS A 25 -11.32 -19.21 32.43
C LYS A 25 -10.90 -18.31 31.26
N LYS A 26 -9.62 -17.94 31.15
CA LYS A 26 -9.09 -17.23 29.98
C LYS A 26 -8.54 -18.23 28.97
N ARG A 27 -8.61 -17.88 27.68
CA ARG A 27 -8.13 -18.73 26.60
C ARG A 27 -6.62 -18.93 26.70
N THR A 28 -6.15 -20.16 26.55
CA THR A 28 -4.72 -20.50 26.54
C THR A 28 -4.41 -21.58 25.49
N GLY A 29 -3.17 -21.62 25.02
CA GLY A 29 -2.68 -22.61 24.06
C GLY A 29 -3.24 -22.40 22.64
N VAL A 30 -3.24 -23.48 21.85
CA VAL A 30 -3.73 -23.45 20.46
C VAL A 30 -5.25 -23.43 20.42
N TRP A 31 -5.79 -22.55 19.57
CA TRP A 31 -7.21 -22.41 19.33
C TRP A 31 -7.53 -22.60 17.85
N LYS A 32 -8.65 -23.29 17.58
CA LYS A 32 -9.27 -23.42 16.27
C LYS A 32 -10.76 -23.16 16.40
N LYS A 33 -11.26 -22.23 15.61
CA LYS A 33 -12.70 -21.95 15.49
C LYS A 33 -13.17 -22.32 14.10
N TYR A 34 -14.41 -22.80 14.02
CA TYR A 34 -15.03 -23.28 12.79
C TYR A 34 -16.28 -22.46 12.46
N TYR A 35 -16.60 -22.38 11.16
CA TYR A 35 -17.89 -21.93 10.66
C TYR A 35 -18.96 -23.04 10.82
N PRO A 36 -20.26 -22.74 10.62
CA PRO A 36 -21.32 -23.75 10.68
C PRO A 36 -21.09 -24.94 9.73
N ASN A 37 -20.54 -24.67 8.54
CA ASN A 37 -20.17 -25.69 7.55
C ASN A 37 -18.90 -26.48 7.89
N LYS A 38 -18.42 -26.39 9.14
CA LYS A 38 -17.24 -27.09 9.68
C LYS A 38 -15.89 -26.70 9.05
N ARG A 39 -15.86 -25.72 8.14
CA ARG A 39 -14.61 -25.12 7.66
C ARG A 39 -13.97 -24.26 8.74
N ILE A 40 -12.65 -24.12 8.69
CA ILE A 40 -11.89 -23.35 9.68
C ILE A 40 -12.25 -21.88 9.47
N ARG A 41 -12.51 -21.16 10.56
CA ARG A 41 -12.69 -19.71 10.58
C ARG A 41 -11.40 -19.00 10.96
N TYR A 42 -10.76 -19.48 12.01
CA TYR A 42 -9.40 -19.07 12.36
C TYR A 42 -8.68 -20.15 13.16
N GLN A 43 -7.36 -20.04 13.17
CA GLN A 43 -6.50 -20.73 14.13
C GLN A 43 -5.38 -19.81 14.60
N GLY A 44 -4.93 -20.00 15.84
CA GLY A 44 -3.86 -19.22 16.45
C GLY A 44 -3.59 -19.65 17.89
N GLN A 45 -2.81 -18.87 18.63
CA GLN A 45 -2.48 -19.17 20.02
C GLN A 45 -2.96 -18.06 20.96
N PHE A 46 -3.44 -18.45 22.12
CA PHE A 46 -3.76 -17.52 23.20
C PHE A 46 -2.82 -17.72 24.37
N LYS A 47 -2.44 -16.63 25.04
CA LYS A 47 -1.79 -16.62 26.35
C LYS A 47 -2.57 -15.66 27.24
N GLU A 48 -3.11 -16.17 28.35
CA GLU A 48 -3.93 -15.40 29.31
C GLU A 48 -5.06 -14.60 28.64
N GLY A 49 -5.73 -15.21 27.65
CA GLY A 49 -6.83 -14.60 26.90
C GLY A 49 -6.43 -13.62 25.81
N LYS A 50 -5.14 -13.28 25.67
CA LYS A 50 -4.60 -12.42 24.60
C LYS A 50 -4.12 -13.25 23.42
N GLU A 51 -4.31 -12.76 22.21
CA GLU A 51 -3.78 -13.35 20.98
C GLU A 51 -2.24 -13.21 20.97
N VAL A 52 -1.52 -14.30 20.71
CA VAL A 52 -0.06 -14.31 20.62
C VAL A 52 0.40 -15.08 19.38
N GLY A 53 1.63 -14.80 18.93
CA GLY A 53 2.22 -15.47 17.78
C GLY A 53 1.46 -15.20 16.48
N VAL A 54 1.16 -16.26 15.73
CA VAL A 54 0.53 -16.14 14.39
C VAL A 54 -0.92 -16.62 14.42
N PHE A 55 -1.82 -15.74 13.98
CA PHE A 55 -3.20 -16.09 13.65
C PHE A 55 -3.40 -16.19 12.14
N LYS A 56 -4.13 -17.21 11.73
CA LYS A 56 -4.55 -17.44 10.34
C LYS A 56 -6.08 -17.44 10.32
N TYR A 57 -6.66 -16.60 9.46
CA TYR A 57 -8.10 -16.51 9.24
C TYR A 57 -8.44 -16.96 7.83
N TYR A 58 -9.60 -17.60 7.69
CA TYR A 58 -10.00 -18.28 6.46
C TYR A 58 -11.40 -17.86 6.03
N ASP A 59 -11.66 -17.98 4.74
CA ASP A 59 -12.97 -17.71 4.16
C ASP A 59 -13.96 -18.85 4.49
N ILE A 60 -15.25 -18.52 4.56
CA ILE A 60 -16.30 -19.52 4.81
C ILE A 60 -16.46 -20.50 3.64
N SER A 61 -16.15 -20.07 2.42
CA SER A 61 -16.26 -20.86 1.20
C SER A 61 -15.00 -21.70 0.90
N ASP A 62 -13.85 -21.38 1.51
CA ASP A 62 -12.60 -22.13 1.34
C ASP A 62 -11.63 -21.91 2.50
N SER A 63 -11.09 -23.01 3.06
CA SER A 63 -10.05 -22.98 4.11
C SER A 63 -8.69 -23.50 3.66
N ARG A 64 -8.45 -23.69 2.36
CA ARG A 64 -7.14 -24.09 1.81
C ARG A 64 -6.06 -23.06 2.09
N TYR A 65 -6.37 -21.78 1.89
CA TYR A 65 -5.46 -20.66 2.11
C TYR A 65 -6.05 -19.66 3.10
N PRO A 66 -5.24 -19.12 4.04
CA PRO A 66 -5.71 -18.03 4.89
C PRO A 66 -5.87 -16.74 4.07
N ILE A 67 -6.97 -16.03 4.29
CA ILE A 67 -7.23 -14.72 3.69
C ILE A 67 -6.63 -13.57 4.52
N ILE A 68 -6.34 -13.83 5.81
CA ILE A 68 -5.63 -12.89 6.68
C ILE A 68 -4.64 -13.69 7.53
N ILE A 69 -3.40 -13.21 7.58
CA ILE A 69 -2.40 -13.64 8.55
C ILE A 69 -2.08 -12.44 9.45
N LYS A 70 -2.14 -12.64 10.76
CA LYS A 70 -1.72 -11.65 11.76
C LYS A 70 -0.57 -12.24 12.57
N LYS A 71 0.51 -11.49 12.73
CA LYS A 71 1.64 -11.82 13.62
C LYS A 71 1.71 -10.76 14.72
N PHE A 72 1.41 -11.16 15.94
CA PHE A 72 1.47 -10.31 17.12
C PHE A 72 2.91 -10.23 17.60
N ASN A 73 3.39 -9.01 17.86
CA ASN A 73 4.68 -8.78 18.48
C ASN A 73 4.62 -9.15 19.98
N GLU A 74 5.71 -9.67 20.53
CA GLU A 74 5.77 -10.13 21.93
C GLU A 74 6.12 -9.01 22.91
N GLU A 75 6.75 -7.94 22.43
CA GLU A 75 7.30 -6.84 23.21
C GLU A 75 6.40 -5.59 23.17
N ASN A 76 5.56 -5.45 22.16
CA ASN A 76 4.68 -4.29 21.98
C ASN A 76 3.37 -4.62 21.27
N ASP A 77 2.46 -3.64 21.22
CA ASP A 77 1.11 -3.79 20.63
C ASP A 77 1.07 -3.82 19.09
N SER A 78 2.23 -3.95 18.42
CA SER A 78 2.25 -4.05 16.97
C SER A 78 1.80 -5.41 16.46
N VAL A 79 1.07 -5.38 15.35
CA VAL A 79 0.57 -6.57 14.66
C VAL A 79 0.93 -6.42 13.19
N ALA A 80 1.87 -7.23 12.72
CA ALA A 80 2.14 -7.35 11.30
C ALA A 80 1.00 -8.15 10.64
N VAL A 81 0.48 -7.65 9.53
CA VAL A 81 -0.67 -8.25 8.83
C VAL A 81 -0.37 -8.46 7.36
N SER A 82 -0.89 -9.55 6.82
CA SER A 82 -0.91 -9.82 5.38
C SER A 82 -2.31 -10.28 4.98
N PHE A 83 -2.82 -9.71 3.90
CA PHE A 83 -4.12 -10.02 3.30
C PHE A 83 -3.92 -10.79 2.00
N TYR A 84 -4.75 -11.78 1.77
CA TYR A 84 -4.68 -12.66 0.61
C TYR A 84 -6.06 -12.82 -0.02
N SER A 85 -6.09 -13.10 -1.32
CA SER A 85 -7.29 -13.59 -1.99
C SER A 85 -7.66 -14.98 -1.47
N ILE A 86 -8.87 -15.44 -1.77
CA ILE A 86 -9.30 -16.82 -1.48
C ILE A 86 -8.43 -17.88 -2.19
N SER A 87 -7.82 -17.52 -3.32
CA SER A 87 -6.87 -18.35 -4.06
C SER A 87 -5.44 -18.30 -3.52
N GLY A 88 -5.19 -17.59 -2.42
CA GLY A 88 -3.88 -17.51 -1.76
C GLY A 88 -2.92 -16.48 -2.35
N LYS A 89 -3.37 -15.59 -3.24
CA LYS A 89 -2.51 -14.51 -3.78
C LYS A 89 -2.45 -13.34 -2.80
N LYS A 90 -1.26 -12.95 -2.36
CA LYS A 90 -1.08 -11.79 -1.47
C LYS A 90 -1.61 -10.52 -2.14
N GLN A 91 -2.39 -9.73 -1.41
CA GLN A 91 -3.05 -8.50 -1.89
C GLN A 91 -2.44 -7.26 -1.23
N SER A 92 -2.14 -7.34 0.07
CA SER A 92 -1.46 -6.27 0.79
C SER A 92 -0.79 -6.77 2.07
N GLU A 93 0.15 -5.99 2.57
CA GLU A 93 0.75 -6.18 3.88
C GLU A 93 1.17 -4.86 4.53
N GLY A 94 1.27 -4.88 5.86
CA GLY A 94 1.68 -3.74 6.65
C GLY A 94 1.60 -4.03 8.15
N VAL A 95 1.66 -2.97 8.96
CA VAL A 95 1.62 -3.08 10.42
C VAL A 95 0.46 -2.25 10.97
N PHE A 96 -0.22 -2.81 11.96
CA PHE A 96 -1.14 -2.10 12.83
C PHE A 96 -0.51 -1.90 14.22
N VAL A 97 -0.72 -0.74 14.82
CA VAL A 97 -0.54 -0.49 16.26
C VAL A 97 -1.85 0.11 16.76
N ASN A 98 -2.43 -0.43 17.84
CA ASN A 98 -3.71 0.04 18.38
C ASN A 98 -4.83 0.14 17.32
N LYS A 99 -4.89 -0.86 16.42
CA LYS A 99 -5.84 -0.94 15.29
C LYS A 99 -5.68 0.15 14.20
N LYS A 100 -4.61 0.95 14.24
CA LYS A 100 -4.29 1.97 13.24
C LYS A 100 -3.07 1.57 12.40
N ARG A 101 -3.12 1.85 11.10
CA ARG A 101 -2.00 1.59 10.18
C ARG A 101 -0.79 2.41 10.60
N VAL A 102 0.39 1.80 10.60
CA VAL A 102 1.67 2.48 10.84
C VAL A 102 2.74 2.01 9.88
N GLY A 103 3.67 2.90 9.56
CA GLY A 103 4.81 2.62 8.70
C GLY A 103 4.40 2.32 7.26
N LYS A 104 5.24 1.55 6.57
CA LYS A 104 5.04 1.18 5.17
C LYS A 104 3.95 0.12 5.02
N TRP A 105 3.02 0.40 4.11
CA TRP A 105 2.03 -0.53 3.58
C TRP A 105 2.35 -0.81 2.12
N VAL A 106 2.20 -2.06 1.71
CA VAL A 106 2.47 -2.52 0.34
C VAL A 106 1.23 -3.19 -0.21
N TYR A 107 0.87 -2.83 -1.44
CA TYR A 107 -0.24 -3.37 -2.19
C TYR A 107 0.28 -4.01 -3.46
N TYR A 108 -0.32 -5.13 -3.87
CA TYR A 108 0.19 -5.96 -4.94
C TYR A 108 -0.83 -6.14 -6.05
N PHE A 109 -0.37 -6.17 -7.30
CA PHE A 109 -1.17 -6.70 -8.41
C PHE A 109 -1.21 -8.24 -8.32
N ASP A 110 -0.06 -8.84 -8.03
CA ASP A 110 0.15 -10.29 -7.90
C ASP A 110 1.39 -10.58 -7.04
N LYS A 111 1.88 -11.83 -7.04
CA LYS A 111 2.99 -12.27 -6.18
C LYS A 111 4.28 -11.47 -6.39
N ASP A 112 4.55 -11.03 -7.62
CA ASP A 112 5.84 -10.48 -8.02
C ASP A 112 5.76 -8.98 -8.35
N ASN A 113 4.53 -8.44 -8.51
CA ASN A 113 4.31 -7.06 -8.92
C ASN A 113 3.65 -6.20 -7.83
N ILE A 114 4.38 -5.17 -7.37
CA ILE A 114 3.86 -4.15 -6.45
C ILE A 114 2.97 -3.17 -7.24
N MET A 115 1.79 -2.90 -6.70
CA MET A 115 0.85 -1.90 -7.21
C MET A 115 1.06 -0.53 -6.56
N SER A 116 1.24 -0.52 -5.23
CA SER A 116 1.44 0.73 -4.49
C SER A 116 2.23 0.50 -3.21
N THR A 117 2.97 1.53 -2.79
CA THR A 117 3.52 1.63 -1.44
C THR A 117 3.04 2.91 -0.80
N GLU A 118 2.60 2.82 0.44
CA GLU A 118 2.02 3.93 1.20
C GLU A 118 2.70 4.01 2.57
N PHE A 119 2.83 5.20 3.14
CA PHE A 119 3.37 5.37 4.49
C PHE A 119 2.32 5.99 5.40
N TYR A 120 2.19 5.40 6.60
CA TYR A 120 1.18 5.79 7.58
C TYR A 120 1.79 6.19 8.92
N VAL A 121 1.21 7.22 9.54
CA VAL A 121 1.43 7.61 10.94
C VAL A 121 0.07 7.73 11.60
N ASP A 122 -0.15 7.00 12.69
CA ASP A 122 -1.41 6.97 13.45
C ASP A 122 -2.67 6.77 12.56
N GLY A 123 -2.57 5.88 11.58
CA GLY A 123 -3.67 5.54 10.67
C GLY A 123 -3.93 6.53 9.54
N LYS A 124 -3.13 7.60 9.42
CA LYS A 124 -3.22 8.59 8.33
C LYS A 124 -2.02 8.48 7.40
N LEU A 125 -2.23 8.75 6.11
CA LEU A 125 -1.13 8.88 5.16
C LEU A 125 -0.22 10.02 5.58
N ASP A 126 1.06 9.73 5.79
CA ASP A 126 2.05 10.73 6.18
C ASP A 126 3.41 10.26 5.67
N GLY A 127 3.94 10.93 4.65
CA GLY A 127 5.09 10.49 3.88
C GLY A 127 4.75 10.20 2.42
N LYS A 128 5.58 9.38 1.77
CA LYS A 128 5.46 9.11 0.33
C LYS A 128 4.43 8.01 0.04
N VAL A 129 3.59 8.27 -0.96
CA VAL A 129 2.82 7.25 -1.68
C VAL A 129 3.44 7.09 -3.07
N ILE A 130 3.70 5.85 -3.46
CA ILE A 130 4.24 5.52 -4.77
C ILE A 130 3.33 4.50 -5.42
N ASN A 131 2.73 4.86 -6.54
CA ASN A 131 1.97 3.96 -7.39
C ASN A 131 2.86 3.44 -8.53
N TYR A 132 2.63 2.22 -8.97
CA TYR A 132 3.47 1.54 -9.95
C TYR A 132 2.66 1.03 -11.13
N TYR A 133 3.29 1.03 -12.31
CA TYR A 133 2.85 0.25 -13.45
C TYR A 133 3.15 -1.23 -13.20
N PRO A 134 2.47 -2.16 -13.90
CA PRO A 134 2.78 -3.59 -13.80
C PRO A 134 4.24 -3.96 -14.16
N ASN A 135 4.96 -3.09 -14.88
CA ASN A 135 6.39 -3.27 -15.19
C ASN A 135 7.33 -2.81 -14.05
N GLY A 136 6.79 -2.41 -12.90
CA GLY A 136 7.55 -1.97 -11.72
C GLY A 136 8.04 -0.52 -11.76
N LYS A 137 7.82 0.23 -12.84
CA LYS A 137 8.13 1.67 -12.89
C LYS A 137 7.04 2.46 -12.17
N ALA A 138 7.42 3.57 -11.53
CA ALA A 138 6.44 4.44 -10.87
C ALA A 138 5.48 5.05 -11.89
N THR A 139 4.19 5.12 -11.57
CA THR A 139 3.19 5.93 -12.28
C THR A 139 3.10 7.31 -11.64
N GLU A 140 3.19 7.36 -10.32
CA GLU A 140 3.01 8.55 -9.50
C GLU A 140 3.80 8.41 -8.20
N ILE A 141 4.49 9.48 -7.79
CA ILE A 141 5.08 9.64 -6.47
C ILE A 141 4.49 10.90 -5.86
N THR A 142 3.78 10.78 -4.73
CA THR A 142 3.08 11.90 -4.10
C THR A 142 3.38 11.95 -2.61
N HIS A 143 3.69 13.15 -2.09
CA HIS A 143 3.89 13.38 -0.66
C HIS A 143 2.58 13.72 0.04
N TYR A 144 2.37 13.06 1.18
CA TYR A 144 1.23 13.28 2.06
C TYR A 144 1.70 13.76 3.43
N LYS A 145 0.86 14.54 4.10
CA LYS A 145 1.01 14.93 5.50
C LYS A 145 -0.36 14.89 6.17
N MET A 146 -0.48 14.17 7.28
CA MET A 146 -1.73 14.03 8.04
C MET A 146 -2.98 13.65 7.20
N GLY A 147 -2.80 12.89 6.13
CA GLY A 147 -3.87 12.41 5.24
C GLY A 147 -4.10 13.25 3.98
N PHE A 148 -3.45 14.41 3.83
CA PHE A 148 -3.62 15.29 2.68
C PHE A 148 -2.36 15.32 1.82
N LYS A 149 -2.48 15.50 0.50
CA LYS A 149 -1.35 15.82 -0.36
C LYS A 149 -0.72 17.14 0.10
N ASP A 150 0.54 17.09 0.47
CA ASP A 150 1.32 18.23 0.97
C ASP A 150 2.77 18.01 0.55
N GLY A 151 3.23 18.83 -0.40
CA GLY A 151 4.52 18.69 -1.07
C GLY A 151 4.41 18.25 -2.52
N LEU A 152 5.48 17.64 -3.03
CA LEU A 152 5.63 17.34 -4.45
C LEU A 152 4.84 16.10 -4.87
N SER A 153 4.13 16.19 -5.99
CA SER A 153 3.58 15.08 -6.76
C SER A 153 4.26 15.02 -8.12
N GLN A 154 4.71 13.83 -8.53
CA GLN A 154 5.36 13.57 -9.81
C GLN A 154 4.65 12.42 -10.50
N LYS A 155 4.29 12.57 -11.77
CA LYS A 155 3.75 11.47 -12.60
C LYS A 155 4.70 11.12 -13.73
N PHE A 156 4.73 9.84 -14.06
CA PHE A 156 5.62 9.28 -15.07
C PHE A 156 4.82 8.47 -16.08
N SER A 157 5.31 8.40 -17.31
CA SER A 157 4.79 7.47 -18.31
C SER A 157 5.19 6.02 -18.00
N SER A 158 4.61 5.05 -18.71
CA SER A 158 5.00 3.62 -18.59
C SER A 158 6.46 3.36 -19.01
N ALA A 159 7.07 4.27 -19.76
CA ALA A 159 8.49 4.25 -20.09
C ALA A 159 9.38 4.78 -18.95
N GLY A 160 8.81 5.40 -17.91
CA GLY A 160 9.52 6.03 -16.80
C GLY A 160 9.89 7.49 -17.04
N ILE A 161 9.30 8.13 -18.05
CA ILE A 161 9.57 9.52 -18.40
C ILE A 161 8.69 10.41 -17.53
N LEU A 162 9.27 11.41 -16.85
CA LEU A 162 8.52 12.41 -16.07
C LEU A 162 7.63 13.24 -17.01
N ILE A 163 6.33 13.28 -16.72
CA ILE A 163 5.33 13.99 -17.54
C ILE A 163 4.59 15.08 -16.77
N GLU A 164 4.64 15.05 -15.44
CA GLU A 164 4.00 16.04 -14.58
C GLU A 164 4.76 16.16 -13.26
N GLU A 165 4.98 17.39 -12.81
CA GLU A 165 5.52 17.73 -11.49
C GLU A 165 4.73 18.91 -10.91
N VAL A 166 3.98 18.68 -9.82
CA VAL A 166 3.08 19.67 -9.23
C VAL A 166 3.23 19.70 -7.72
N ASN A 167 3.37 20.89 -7.14
CA ASN A 167 3.35 21.07 -5.70
C ASN A 167 1.92 21.17 -5.17
N TYR A 168 1.66 20.53 -4.03
CA TYR A 168 0.38 20.53 -3.35
C TYR A 168 0.49 21.09 -1.93
N LYS A 169 -0.59 21.68 -1.45
CA LYS A 169 -0.82 22.03 -0.06
C LYS A 169 -2.26 21.71 0.31
N ASN A 170 -2.45 20.83 1.30
CA ASN A 170 -3.77 20.40 1.77
C ASN A 170 -4.71 19.99 0.60
N ASP A 171 -4.25 19.05 -0.22
CA ASP A 171 -4.93 18.53 -1.43
C ASP A 171 -5.12 19.50 -2.60
N LYS A 172 -4.72 20.77 -2.45
CA LYS A 172 -4.81 21.77 -3.53
C LYS A 172 -3.45 22.00 -4.16
N GLU A 173 -3.42 22.13 -5.48
CA GLU A 173 -2.21 22.54 -6.20
C GLU A 173 -1.78 23.92 -5.70
N ASN A 174 -0.55 24.03 -5.23
CA ASN A 174 -0.03 25.24 -4.61
C ASN A 174 1.50 25.27 -4.72
N GLY A 175 2.02 26.23 -5.48
CA GLY A 175 3.43 26.34 -5.83
C GLY A 175 3.69 26.06 -7.30
N ILE A 176 4.93 25.69 -7.62
CA ILE A 176 5.35 25.47 -9.01
C ILE A 176 4.69 24.21 -9.56
N ALA A 177 4.24 24.29 -10.82
CA ALA A 177 3.84 23.16 -11.64
C ALA A 177 4.63 23.16 -12.95
N LYS A 178 5.01 21.97 -13.39
CA LYS A 178 5.65 21.69 -14.68
C LYS A 178 4.95 20.51 -15.34
N TYR A 179 4.71 20.62 -16.63
CA TYR A 179 4.18 19.57 -17.47
C TYR A 179 5.13 19.33 -18.63
N PHE A 180 5.30 18.07 -19.01
CA PHE A 180 6.24 17.65 -20.04
C PHE A 180 5.51 16.84 -21.11
N GLU A 181 6.06 16.82 -22.33
CA GLU A 181 5.61 15.92 -23.37
C GLU A 181 6.06 14.47 -23.06
N LEU A 182 5.54 13.49 -23.80
CA LEU A 182 5.93 12.08 -23.64
C LEU A 182 7.41 11.81 -23.93
N THR A 183 8.09 12.74 -24.60
CA THR A 183 9.54 12.73 -24.85
C THR A 183 10.35 13.23 -23.64
N GLY A 184 9.70 13.85 -22.65
CA GLY A 184 10.34 14.49 -21.49
C GLY A 184 10.69 15.96 -21.70
N LEU A 185 10.41 16.52 -22.88
CA LEU A 185 10.59 17.96 -23.13
C LEU A 185 9.58 18.77 -22.33
N LEU A 186 10.04 19.87 -21.72
CA LEU A 186 9.17 20.78 -21.00
C LEU A 186 8.13 21.35 -21.98
N LYS A 187 6.86 21.34 -21.57
CA LYS A 187 5.71 21.80 -22.35
C LYS A 187 5.09 23.05 -21.76
N GLU A 188 4.97 23.08 -20.45
CA GLU A 188 4.33 24.17 -19.73
C GLU A 188 4.89 24.25 -18.31
N LYS A 189 5.07 25.48 -17.82
CA LYS A 189 5.45 25.76 -16.44
C LYS A 189 4.70 26.98 -15.92
N GLY A 190 4.32 26.95 -14.66
CA GLY A 190 3.72 28.09 -14.00
C GLY A 190 3.53 27.86 -12.51
N VAL A 191 2.68 28.69 -11.90
CA VAL A 191 2.40 28.65 -10.47
C VAL A 191 0.91 28.44 -10.25
N TYR A 192 0.59 27.54 -9.33
CA TYR A 192 -0.75 27.43 -8.74
C TYR A 192 -0.80 28.08 -7.36
N LYS A 193 -1.97 28.61 -7.02
CA LYS A 193 -2.35 29.01 -5.67
C LYS A 193 -3.77 28.52 -5.41
N ASP A 194 -3.94 27.68 -4.39
CA ASP A 194 -5.24 27.10 -4.00
C ASP A 194 -6.00 26.44 -5.17
N GLY A 195 -5.29 25.68 -6.01
CA GLY A 195 -5.85 24.99 -7.17
C GLY A 195 -6.13 25.88 -8.38
N LYS A 196 -5.70 27.16 -8.35
CA LYS A 196 -5.87 28.11 -9.46
C LYS A 196 -4.54 28.54 -10.02
N ARG A 197 -4.45 28.56 -11.35
CA ARG A 197 -3.31 29.13 -12.08
C ARG A 197 -3.16 30.61 -11.73
N VAL A 198 -1.97 31.02 -11.33
CA VAL A 198 -1.64 32.42 -11.00
C VAL A 198 -0.37 32.88 -11.71
N GLY A 199 -0.29 34.17 -12.01
CA GLY A 199 0.85 34.75 -12.71
C GLY A 199 0.94 34.37 -14.18
N LYS A 200 2.11 34.57 -14.76
CA LYS A 200 2.40 34.20 -16.15
C LYS A 200 2.73 32.72 -16.24
N TRP A 201 2.15 32.05 -17.22
CA TRP A 201 2.46 30.67 -17.57
C TRP A 201 3.36 30.66 -18.81
N GLU A 202 4.44 29.92 -18.72
CA GLU A 202 5.40 29.72 -19.79
C GLU A 202 5.01 28.47 -20.59
N TYR A 203 5.00 28.59 -21.90
CA TYR A 203 4.71 27.50 -22.83
C TYR A 203 5.93 27.23 -23.67
N TYR A 204 6.10 25.96 -24.03
CA TYR A 204 7.27 25.50 -24.77
C TYR A 204 6.80 24.62 -25.94
N LEU A 205 7.49 24.73 -27.07
CA LEU A 205 7.33 23.92 -28.28
C LEU A 205 8.69 23.33 -28.62
N ASP A 206 8.77 22.00 -28.70
CA ASP A 206 10.00 21.25 -28.99
C ASP A 206 11.19 21.62 -28.09
N GLY A 207 10.92 22.03 -26.85
CA GLY A 207 11.91 22.41 -25.84
C GLY A 207 12.27 23.90 -25.82
N GLU A 208 11.78 24.70 -26.78
CA GLU A 208 12.01 26.15 -26.85
C GLU A 208 10.79 26.94 -26.36
N MET A 209 11.02 28.11 -25.74
CA MET A 209 9.93 28.94 -25.23
C MET A 209 9.08 29.47 -26.38
N ALA A 210 7.78 29.18 -26.34
CA ALA A 210 6.83 29.54 -27.38
C ALA A 210 6.65 31.07 -27.44
N SER A 211 6.74 31.62 -28.66
CA SER A 211 6.51 33.05 -28.88
C SER A 211 5.03 33.44 -28.68
N ASP A 212 4.75 34.73 -28.60
CA ASP A 212 3.38 35.25 -28.53
C ASP A 212 2.53 34.85 -29.76
N GLU A 213 3.15 34.67 -30.93
CA GLU A 213 2.47 34.20 -32.13
C GLU A 213 2.09 32.72 -32.05
N ASP A 214 2.98 31.89 -31.50
CA ASP A 214 2.72 30.46 -31.30
C ASP A 214 1.59 30.23 -30.30
N ASN A 215 1.58 31.03 -29.22
CA ASN A 215 0.52 31.03 -28.21
C ASN A 215 -0.84 31.44 -28.80
N LYS A 216 -0.87 32.39 -29.75
CA LYS A 216 -2.09 32.78 -30.48
C LYS A 216 -2.60 31.69 -31.42
N LYS A 217 -1.70 30.96 -32.11
CA LYS A 217 -2.08 29.81 -32.97
C LYS A 217 -2.72 28.70 -32.13
N LYS A 218 -2.12 28.32 -30.99
CA LYS A 218 -2.65 27.28 -30.08
C LYS A 218 -4.08 27.59 -29.61
N LYS A 219 -4.36 28.84 -29.21
CA LYS A 219 -5.72 29.29 -28.82
C LYS A 219 -6.75 29.25 -29.96
N ARG A 220 -6.32 29.34 -31.22
CA ARG A 220 -7.22 29.21 -32.39
C ARG A 220 -7.62 27.75 -32.63
N PHE A 221 -6.72 26.79 -32.39
CA PHE A 221 -6.99 25.37 -32.56
C PHE A 221 -7.79 24.74 -31.40
N THR A 222 -7.77 25.34 -30.21
CA THR A 222 -8.55 24.85 -29.04
C THR A 222 -9.93 25.47 -28.89
N LYS A 223 -10.37 26.37 -29.79
CA LYS A 223 -11.76 26.86 -29.77
C LYS A 223 -12.68 25.76 -30.30
N PRO A 224 -13.73 25.33 -29.56
CA PRO A 224 -14.72 24.42 -30.12
C PRO A 224 -15.35 25.11 -31.32
N LYS A 225 -15.43 24.41 -32.46
CA LYS A 225 -16.32 24.83 -33.54
C LYS A 225 -17.73 24.87 -32.95
N LYS A 226 -18.26 26.07 -32.71
CA LYS A 226 -19.69 26.24 -32.46
C LYS A 226 -20.38 25.80 -33.74
N ASN A 227 -20.98 24.62 -33.73
CA ASN A 227 -21.89 24.20 -34.79
C ASN A 227 -23.06 25.18 -34.77
N LYS A 228 -23.28 25.86 -35.91
CA LYS A 228 -24.53 26.56 -36.22
C LYS A 228 -25.59 25.53 -36.60
#